data_AF-B1WA77-F1
#
_entry.id   AF-B1WA77-F1
#
_cell.length_a   1.000
_cell.length_b   1.000
_cell.length_c   1.000
_cell.angle_alpha   90.00
_cell.angle_beta   90.00
_cell.angle_gamma   90.00
#
_symmetry.space_group_name_H-M   'P 1'
#
loop_
_entity.id
_entity.type
_entity.pdbx_description
1 polymer ?
#
loop_
_entity_poly.entity_id
_entity_poly.type
_entity_poly.pdbx_seq_one_letter_code
_entity_poly.pdbx_strand_id
1 'polypeptide(L)'
;MKSFVLATCLLVFVQIIYADTERRKILRKDIAECARTLPKCVNQPDDPLARVDVWHCALAKGGVFDDPDPAAIKKKDDKYCAIAITDPADVENCKKVVSRCVDKETQRPRSNRQKAINIVACILRAGVAETTVLARKK
;
A
#
# COMPACT_ATOMS: atom_id res chain seq x y z
N MET A 1 -14.48 15.71 -34.67
CA MET A 1 -14.65 14.50 -33.83
C MET A 1 -13.34 13.95 -33.27
N LYS A 2 -12.28 13.71 -34.08
CA LYS A 2 -11.01 13.15 -33.57
C LYS A 2 -10.30 13.99 -32.50
N SER A 3 -10.27 15.32 -32.65
CA SER A 3 -9.61 16.22 -31.68
C SER A 3 -10.35 16.34 -30.34
N PHE A 4 -11.69 16.21 -30.35
CA PHE A 4 -12.49 16.22 -29.12
C PHE A 4 -12.29 14.94 -28.29
N VAL A 5 -12.16 13.79 -28.94
CA VAL A 5 -11.88 12.51 -28.27
C VAL A 5 -10.48 12.50 -27.65
N LEU A 6 -9.48 13.07 -28.33
CA LEU A 6 -8.13 13.21 -27.78
C LEU A 6 -8.10 14.16 -26.58
N ALA A 7 -8.79 15.29 -26.65
CA ALA A 7 -8.86 16.25 -25.54
C ALA A 7 -9.55 15.65 -24.30
N THR A 8 -10.64 14.91 -24.46
CA THR A 8 -11.32 14.26 -23.34
C THR A 8 -10.49 13.12 -22.73
N CYS A 9 -9.81 12.30 -23.54
CA CYS A 9 -8.89 11.29 -23.04
C CYS A 9 -7.77 11.90 -22.20
N LEU A 10 -7.12 12.96 -22.70
CA LEU A 10 -6.05 13.64 -21.97
C LEU A 10 -6.52 14.23 -20.63
N LEU A 11 -7.72 14.85 -20.60
CA LEU A 11 -8.30 15.37 -19.37
C LEU A 11 -8.55 14.26 -18.32
N VAL A 12 -9.03 13.10 -18.75
CA VAL A 12 -9.23 11.94 -17.87
C VAL A 12 -7.88 11.46 -17.30
N PHE A 13 -6.83 11.36 -18.12
CA PHE A 13 -5.50 10.98 -17.63
C PHE A 13 -4.94 11.98 -16.62
N VAL A 14 -5.11 13.29 -16.85
CA VAL A 14 -4.66 14.34 -15.91
C VAL A 14 -5.38 14.20 -14.57
N GLN A 15 -6.69 13.92 -14.57
CA GLN A 15 -7.45 13.72 -13.34
C GLN A 15 -6.99 12.49 -12.56
N ILE A 16 -6.71 11.37 -13.24
CA ILE A 16 -6.20 10.15 -12.61
C ILE A 16 -4.83 10.39 -11.97
N ILE A 17 -3.89 10.99 -12.72
CA ILE A 17 -2.54 11.30 -12.22
C ILE A 17 -2.60 12.23 -11.01
N TYR A 18 -3.46 13.24 -11.05
CA TYR A 18 -3.66 14.16 -9.93
C TYR A 18 -4.19 13.44 -8.69
N ALA A 19 -5.22 12.61 -8.85
CA ALA A 19 -5.81 11.84 -7.75
C ALA A 19 -4.80 10.88 -7.10
N ASP A 20 -3.99 10.19 -7.89
CA ASP A 20 -2.95 9.29 -7.39
C ASP A 20 -1.84 10.06 -6.67
N THR A 21 -1.51 11.27 -7.14
CA THR A 21 -0.54 12.14 -6.49
C THR A 21 -1.01 12.60 -5.11
N GLU A 22 -2.27 13.00 -4.98
CA GLU A 22 -2.87 13.39 -3.68
C GLU A 22 -2.96 12.19 -2.73
N ARG A 23 -3.39 11.03 -3.21
CA ARG A 23 -3.41 9.80 -2.39
C ARG A 23 -2.02 9.40 -1.91
N ARG A 24 -1.01 9.58 -2.73
CA ARG A 24 0.39 9.34 -2.36
C ARG A 24 0.89 10.31 -1.29
N LYS A 25 0.44 11.58 -1.31
CA LYS A 25 0.72 12.55 -0.23
C LYS A 25 0.07 12.12 1.08
N ILE A 26 -1.19 11.67 1.03
CA ILE A 26 -1.91 11.16 2.20
C ILE A 26 -1.18 9.96 2.80
N LEU A 27 -0.81 8.96 1.98
CA LEU A 27 -0.05 7.80 2.43
C LEU A 27 1.27 8.18 3.11
N ARG A 28 2.01 9.15 2.57
CA ARG A 28 3.24 9.66 3.22
C ARG A 28 2.95 10.27 4.59
N LYS A 29 1.89 11.08 4.68
CA LYS A 29 1.47 11.70 5.94
C LYS A 29 1.09 10.64 6.97
N ASP A 30 0.33 9.63 6.57
CA ASP A 30 -0.08 8.54 7.46
C ASP A 30 1.12 7.72 7.95
N ILE A 31 2.08 7.40 7.07
CA ILE A 31 3.33 6.73 7.45
C ILE A 31 4.11 7.56 8.46
N ALA A 32 4.29 8.87 8.21
CA ALA A 32 5.00 9.76 9.12
C ALA A 32 4.31 9.88 10.47
N GLU A 33 2.97 9.98 10.47
CA GLU A 33 2.18 10.04 11.68
C GLU A 33 2.27 8.74 12.47
N CYS A 34 2.10 7.59 11.82
CA CYS A 34 2.22 6.26 12.44
C CYS A 34 3.62 6.03 13.01
N ALA A 35 4.67 6.42 12.30
CA ALA A 35 6.04 6.32 12.80
C ALA A 35 6.28 7.16 14.07
N ARG A 36 5.56 8.28 14.23
CA ARG A 36 5.63 9.18 15.39
C ARG A 36 4.81 8.70 16.58
N THR A 37 3.62 8.14 16.33
CA THR A 37 2.65 7.80 17.38
C THR A 37 2.80 6.38 17.91
N LEU A 38 3.34 5.46 17.12
CA LEU A 38 3.58 4.09 17.56
C LEU A 38 4.70 4.02 18.59
N PRO A 39 4.54 3.21 19.66
CA PRO A 39 5.57 3.04 20.68
C PRO A 39 6.85 2.51 20.05
N LYS A 40 8.00 3.07 20.44
CA LYS A 40 9.30 2.53 20.03
C LYS A 40 9.57 1.23 20.78
N CYS A 41 9.75 0.15 20.04
CA CYS A 41 10.18 -1.14 20.60
C CYS A 41 11.71 -1.29 20.52
N VAL A 42 12.27 -2.16 21.34
CA VAL A 42 13.70 -2.51 21.30
C VAL A 42 14.03 -3.15 19.95
N ASN A 43 15.18 -2.82 19.37
CA ASN A 43 15.67 -3.32 18.07
C ASN A 43 14.79 -2.99 16.87
N GLN A 44 14.07 -1.87 16.92
CA GLN A 44 13.26 -1.41 15.80
C GLN A 44 14.11 -0.62 14.79
N PRO A 45 13.99 -0.86 13.47
CA PRO A 45 14.69 -0.08 12.46
C PRO A 45 14.34 1.41 12.55
N ASP A 46 15.33 2.27 12.34
CA ASP A 46 15.11 3.73 12.28
C ASP A 46 14.25 4.13 11.08
N ASP A 47 14.39 3.41 9.96
CA ASP A 47 13.60 3.64 8.76
C ASP A 47 12.13 3.23 8.97
N PRO A 48 11.17 4.17 8.93
CA PRO A 48 9.76 3.84 9.05
C PRO A 48 9.24 2.93 7.93
N LEU A 49 9.88 2.92 6.76
CA LEU A 49 9.49 2.05 5.65
C LEU A 49 9.93 0.60 5.84
N ALA A 50 10.85 0.32 6.76
CA ALA A 50 11.29 -1.03 7.13
C ALA A 50 10.46 -1.63 8.30
N ARG A 51 9.48 -0.89 8.81
CA ARG A 51 8.70 -1.22 10.01
C ARG A 51 7.30 -1.75 9.67
N VAL A 52 7.03 -3.00 10.02
CA VAL A 52 5.71 -3.66 9.79
C VAL A 52 4.58 -2.92 10.49
N ASP A 53 4.80 -2.48 11.73
CA ASP A 53 3.81 -1.76 12.54
C ASP A 53 3.39 -0.44 11.89
N VAL A 54 4.34 0.27 11.28
CA VAL A 54 4.10 1.54 10.57
C VAL A 54 3.26 1.31 9.31
N TRP A 55 3.63 0.34 8.48
CA TRP A 55 2.86 -0.02 7.29
C TRP A 55 1.45 -0.50 7.63
N HIS A 56 1.31 -1.36 8.62
CA HIS A 56 0.00 -1.82 9.08
C HIS A 56 -0.86 -0.65 9.58
N CYS A 57 -0.28 0.27 10.35
CA CYS A 57 -0.99 1.46 10.82
C CYS A 57 -1.46 2.36 9.65
N ALA A 58 -0.57 2.65 8.69
CA ALA A 58 -0.91 3.51 7.56
C ALA A 58 -1.99 2.90 6.65
N LEU A 59 -1.89 1.60 6.34
CA LEU A 59 -2.89 0.89 5.54
C LEU A 59 -4.22 0.73 6.29
N ALA A 60 -4.20 0.54 7.61
CA ALA A 60 -5.40 0.52 8.44
C ALA A 60 -6.11 1.88 8.44
N LYS A 61 -5.38 3.00 8.55
CA LYS A 61 -5.95 4.36 8.39
C LYS A 61 -6.58 4.58 7.01
N GLY A 62 -5.99 3.98 5.99
CA GLY A 62 -6.52 3.92 4.62
C GLY A 62 -7.73 3.00 4.43
N GLY A 63 -8.17 2.32 5.49
CA GLY A 63 -9.32 1.43 5.50
C GLY A 63 -9.09 0.09 4.79
N VAL A 64 -7.84 -0.30 4.51
CA VAL A 64 -7.52 -1.58 3.83
C VAL A 64 -8.09 -2.77 4.61
N PHE A 65 -8.04 -2.71 5.94
CA PHE A 65 -8.41 -3.82 6.83
C PHE A 65 -9.76 -3.64 7.54
N ASP A 66 -10.59 -2.67 7.13
CA ASP A 66 -11.92 -2.43 7.72
C ASP A 66 -12.89 -3.59 7.45
N ASP A 67 -12.74 -4.22 6.29
CA ASP A 67 -13.48 -5.41 5.90
C ASP A 67 -12.52 -6.61 5.95
N PRO A 68 -12.77 -7.62 6.80
CA PRO A 68 -11.89 -8.77 6.93
C PRO A 68 -12.01 -9.77 5.78
N ASP A 69 -12.94 -9.59 4.83
CA ASP A 69 -13.04 -10.42 3.64
C ASP A 69 -11.73 -10.38 2.83
N PRO A 70 -11.08 -11.53 2.56
CA PRO A 70 -9.86 -11.60 1.76
C PRO A 70 -9.95 -10.88 0.41
N ALA A 71 -11.09 -10.95 -0.29
CA ALA A 71 -11.29 -10.28 -1.57
C ALA A 71 -11.35 -8.76 -1.42
N ALA A 72 -11.96 -8.27 -0.34
CA ALA A 72 -12.00 -6.84 -0.03
C ALA A 72 -10.60 -6.30 0.29
N ILE A 73 -9.81 -7.04 1.08
CA ILE A 73 -8.43 -6.68 1.41
C ILE A 73 -7.58 -6.60 0.14
N LYS A 74 -7.58 -7.65 -0.71
CA LYS A 74 -6.84 -7.66 -1.98
C LYS A 74 -7.18 -6.45 -2.85
N LYS A 75 -8.47 -6.19 -3.04
CA LYS A 75 -8.94 -5.07 -3.88
C LYS A 75 -8.46 -3.71 -3.36
N LYS A 76 -8.37 -3.53 -2.03
CA LYS A 76 -7.90 -2.28 -1.43
C LYS A 76 -6.38 -2.17 -1.49
N ASP A 77 -5.63 -3.23 -1.16
CA ASP A 77 -4.17 -3.24 -1.27
C ASP A 77 -3.67 -3.08 -2.72
N ASP A 78 -4.34 -3.67 -3.71
CA ASP A 78 -3.99 -3.51 -5.14
C ASP A 78 -4.04 -2.04 -5.59
N LYS A 79 -4.94 -1.24 -5.01
CA LYS A 79 -4.98 0.22 -5.25
C LYS A 79 -3.77 0.89 -4.63
N TYR A 80 -3.34 0.46 -3.45
CA TYR A 80 -2.14 0.98 -2.80
C TYR A 80 -0.86 0.60 -3.55
N CYS A 81 -0.79 -0.54 -4.23
CA CYS A 81 0.29 -0.86 -5.16
C CYS A 81 0.42 0.22 -6.26
N ALA A 82 -0.68 0.59 -6.92
CA ALA A 82 -0.67 1.63 -7.96
C ALA A 82 -0.39 3.05 -7.40
N ILE A 83 -0.81 3.33 -6.17
CA ILE A 83 -0.54 4.61 -5.50
C ILE A 83 0.94 4.72 -5.11
N ALA A 84 1.56 3.65 -4.61
CA ALA A 84 2.91 3.69 -4.04
C ALA A 84 4.02 3.43 -5.07
N ILE A 85 3.72 2.80 -6.21
CA ILE A 85 4.69 2.36 -7.22
C ILE A 85 4.33 2.98 -8.58
N THR A 86 5.34 3.39 -9.36
CA THR A 86 5.13 3.98 -10.69
C THR A 86 5.50 3.05 -11.84
N ASP A 87 6.46 2.16 -11.63
CA ASP A 87 6.86 1.20 -12.66
C ASP A 87 5.76 0.13 -12.83
N PRO A 88 5.21 -0.07 -14.05
CA PRO A 88 4.11 -1.02 -14.25
C PRO A 88 4.46 -2.47 -13.90
N ALA A 89 5.71 -2.90 -14.12
CA ALA A 89 6.14 -4.25 -13.79
C ALA A 89 6.21 -4.44 -12.27
N ASP A 90 6.72 -3.44 -11.55
CA ASP A 90 6.72 -3.43 -10.08
C ASP A 90 5.30 -3.39 -9.50
N VAL A 91 4.37 -2.65 -10.13
CA VAL A 91 2.94 -2.63 -9.74
C VAL A 91 2.32 -4.02 -9.87
N GLU A 92 2.53 -4.71 -10.99
CA GLU A 92 2.02 -6.07 -11.19
C GLU A 92 2.68 -7.08 -10.25
N ASN A 93 3.96 -6.92 -9.96
CA ASN A 93 4.64 -7.73 -8.94
C ASN A 93 4.02 -7.49 -7.55
N CYS A 94 3.75 -6.24 -7.18
CA CYS A 94 3.10 -5.89 -5.92
C CYS A 94 1.73 -6.58 -5.79
N LYS A 95 0.86 -6.49 -6.80
CA LYS A 95 -0.47 -7.15 -6.79
C LYS A 95 -0.36 -8.67 -6.63
N LYS A 96 0.59 -9.31 -7.33
CA LYS A 96 0.84 -10.75 -7.19
C LYS A 96 1.27 -11.11 -5.77
N VAL A 97 2.17 -10.33 -5.18
CA VAL A 97 2.64 -10.52 -3.80
C VAL A 97 1.50 -10.32 -2.79
N VAL A 98 0.71 -9.25 -2.95
CA VAL A 98 -0.49 -8.97 -2.13
C VAL A 98 -1.43 -10.16 -2.17
N SER A 99 -1.84 -10.60 -3.36
CA SER A 99 -2.77 -11.72 -3.51
C SER A 99 -2.25 -12.97 -2.79
N ARG A 100 -0.98 -13.34 -3.02
CA ARG A 100 -0.32 -14.49 -2.37
C ARG A 100 -0.28 -14.35 -0.85
N CYS A 101 0.04 -13.17 -0.32
CA CYS A 101 0.15 -12.93 1.12
C CYS A 101 -1.22 -12.95 1.80
N VAL A 102 -2.24 -12.36 1.17
CA VAL A 102 -3.62 -12.41 1.67
C VAL A 102 -4.11 -13.85 1.71
N ASP A 103 -3.96 -14.61 0.62
CA ASP A 103 -4.39 -16.02 0.57
C ASP A 103 -3.74 -16.86 1.66
N LYS A 104 -2.43 -16.71 1.85
CA LYS A 104 -1.68 -17.46 2.83
C LYS A 104 -2.05 -17.11 4.27
N GLU A 105 -2.13 -15.83 4.61
CA GLU A 105 -2.25 -15.40 6.01
C GLU A 105 -3.71 -15.37 6.51
N THR A 106 -4.70 -15.23 5.60
CA THR A 106 -6.13 -15.25 5.98
C THR A 106 -6.64 -16.64 6.35
N GLN A 107 -6.02 -17.71 5.86
CA GLN A 107 -6.37 -19.10 6.20
C GLN A 107 -5.98 -19.50 7.63
N ARG A 108 -5.11 -18.73 8.30
CA ARG A 108 -4.59 -19.11 9.62
C ARG A 108 -5.63 -18.85 10.74
N PRO A 109 -5.69 -19.67 11.80
CA PRO A 109 -6.60 -19.47 12.93
C PRO A 109 -6.06 -18.36 13.86
N ARG A 110 -6.13 -17.11 13.40
CA ARG A 110 -5.69 -15.91 14.11
C ARG A 110 -6.79 -14.85 14.06
N SER A 111 -6.73 -13.87 14.97
CA SER A 111 -7.63 -12.71 14.92
C SER A 111 -7.43 -11.90 13.63
N ASN A 112 -8.47 -11.20 13.17
CA ASN A 112 -8.41 -10.39 11.95
C ASN A 112 -7.27 -9.36 11.99
N ARG A 113 -7.07 -8.71 13.15
CA ARG A 113 -5.95 -7.78 13.35
C ARG A 113 -4.59 -8.46 13.18
N GLN A 114 -4.40 -9.66 13.74
CA GLN A 114 -3.13 -10.36 13.60
C GLN A 114 -2.89 -10.85 12.17
N LYS A 115 -3.96 -11.24 11.45
CA LYS A 115 -3.90 -11.57 10.02
C LYS A 115 -3.43 -10.35 9.22
N ALA A 116 -4.00 -9.17 9.44
CA ALA A 116 -3.59 -7.93 8.78
C ALA A 116 -2.10 -7.62 9.01
N ILE A 117 -1.61 -7.69 10.24
CA ILE A 117 -0.19 -7.51 10.56
C ILE A 117 0.67 -8.53 9.81
N ASN A 118 0.26 -9.80 9.76
CA ASN A 118 1.00 -10.85 9.06
C ASN A 118 1.01 -10.65 7.53
N ILE A 119 -0.09 -10.18 6.95
CA ILE A 119 -0.18 -9.83 5.52
C ILE A 119 0.87 -8.76 5.20
N VAL A 120 0.91 -7.68 5.99
CA VAL A 120 1.90 -6.60 5.82
C VAL A 120 3.33 -7.13 5.99
N ALA A 121 3.57 -7.96 7.00
CA ALA A 121 4.89 -8.58 7.20
C ALA A 121 5.31 -9.46 6.01
N CYS A 122 4.36 -10.20 5.42
CA CYS A 122 4.60 -11.02 4.23
C CYS A 122 4.97 -10.16 3.01
N ILE A 123 4.25 -9.06 2.79
CA ILE A 123 4.50 -8.11 1.70
C ILE A 123 5.87 -7.44 1.87
N LEU A 124 6.19 -6.99 3.10
CA LEU A 124 7.46 -6.34 3.40
C LEU A 124 8.66 -7.27 3.18
N ARG A 125 8.56 -8.53 3.64
CA ARG A 125 9.60 -9.55 3.41
C ARG A 125 9.79 -9.90 1.93
N ALA A 126 8.81 -9.63 1.09
CA ALA A 126 8.90 -9.86 -0.35
C ALA A 126 9.53 -8.67 -1.10
N GLY A 127 10.02 -7.64 -0.40
CA GLY A 127 10.75 -6.51 -0.99
C GLY A 127 9.87 -5.43 -1.64
N VAL A 128 8.53 -5.52 -1.52
CA VAL A 128 7.62 -4.58 -2.19
C VAL A 128 7.87 -3.13 -1.76
N ALA A 129 8.22 -2.89 -0.48
CA ALA A 129 8.48 -1.54 0.02
C ALA A 129 9.64 -0.83 -0.71
N GLU A 130 10.65 -1.58 -1.16
CA GLU A 130 11.84 -1.06 -1.85
C GLU A 130 11.51 -0.56 -3.27
N THR A 131 10.49 -1.14 -3.88
CA THR A 131 9.99 -0.73 -5.21
C THR A 131 9.15 0.55 -5.18
N THR A 132 8.74 0.98 -3.98
CA THR A 132 7.89 2.17 -3.83
C THR A 132 8.67 3.47 -4.10
N VAL A 133 7.96 4.45 -4.63
CA VAL A 133 8.45 5.84 -4.74
C VAL A 133 8.65 6.53 -3.39
N LEU A 134 8.27 5.87 -2.30
CA LEU A 134 8.49 6.33 -0.93
C LEU A 134 9.93 6.03 -0.52
N ALA A 135 10.44 4.83 -0.86
CA ALA A 135 11.81 4.43 -0.60
C ALA A 135 12.83 5.13 -1.50
N ARG A 136 12.46 5.41 -2.77
CA ARG A 136 13.36 6.06 -3.75
C ARG A 136 13.61 7.56 -3.52
N LYS A 137 12.88 8.21 -2.60
CA LYS A 137 12.99 9.65 -2.31
C LYS A 137 13.69 9.97 -0.98
N LYS A 138 14.50 9.05 -0.46
CA LYS A 138 15.39 9.34 0.67
C LYS A 138 16.48 10.33 0.29
#